data_AF-A0A1L3ZAX5-F1
#
_entry.id   AF-A0A1L3ZAX5-F1
#
_cell.length_a   1.000
_cell.length_b   1.000
_cell.length_c   1.000
_cell.angle_alpha   90.00
_cell.angle_beta   90.00
_cell.angle_gamma   90.00
#
_symmetry.space_group_name_H-M   'P 1'
#
loop_
_entity.id
_entity.type
_entity.pdbx_description
1 polymer ?
#
loop_
_entity_poly.entity_id
_entity_poly.type
_entity_poly.pdbx_seq_one_letter_code
_entity_poly.pdbx_strand_id
1 'polypeptide(L)' 'MNEFDILRSPLALVAHRQIHSDAGGATVFCVVLADGFIVECGSDGYSEKRASLLAEAVNGSGPEKFLMARKSA' A
#
# COMPACT_ATOMS: atom_id res chain seq x y z
N MET A 1 -16.69 14.26 3.60
CA MET A 1 -15.33 13.94 4.05
C MET A 1 -14.40 14.67 3.10
N ASN A 2 -13.55 15.56 3.61
CA ASN A 2 -12.55 16.24 2.81
C ASN A 2 -11.46 15.22 2.43
N GLU A 3 -10.86 15.36 1.25
CA GLU A 3 -9.70 14.57 0.81
C GLU A 3 -8.57 14.55 1.86
N PHE A 4 -8.36 15.64 2.61
CA PHE A 4 -7.38 15.67 3.71
C PHE A 4 -7.77 14.86 4.95
N ASP A 5 -9.06 14.56 5.14
CA ASP A 5 -9.49 13.72 6.26
C ASP A 5 -9.07 12.26 6.04
N ILE A 6 -8.92 11.82 4.78
CA ILE A 6 -8.47 10.46 4.46
C ILE A 6 -7.02 10.21 4.92
N LEU A 7 -6.18 11.25 4.91
CA LEU A 7 -4.79 11.18 5.34
C LEU A 7 -4.64 10.97 6.85
N ARG A 8 -5.71 11.24 7.62
CA ARG A 8 -5.78 11.00 9.07
C ARG A 8 -6.55 9.72 9.41
N SER A 9 -7.06 9.02 8.41
CA SER A 9 -7.84 7.79 8.59
C SER A 9 -6.92 6.58 8.79
N PRO A 10 -7.42 5.50 9.42
CA PRO A 10 -6.67 4.25 9.55
C PRO A 10 -6.64 3.42 8.24
N LEU A 11 -7.07 4.00 7.11
CA LEU A 11 -7.18 3.28 5.85
C LEU A 11 -5.80 3.11 5.19
N ALA A 12 -5.60 1.94 4.59
CA ALA A 12 -4.55 1.74 3.61
C ALA A 12 -4.89 2.50 2.32
N LEU A 13 -3.96 3.34 1.87
CA LEU A 13 -4.15 4.23 0.72
C LEU A 13 -3.29 3.78 -0.46
N VAL A 14 -3.86 3.69 -1.65
CA VAL A 14 -3.11 3.48 -2.88
C VAL A 14 -2.41 4.79 -3.25
N ALA A 15 -1.12 4.71 -3.51
CA ALA A 15 -0.31 5.84 -3.96
C ALA A 15 0.64 5.40 -5.08
N HIS A 16 1.29 6.37 -5.69
CA HIS A 16 2.42 6.12 -6.58
C HIS A 16 3.50 7.17 -6.34
N ARG A 17 4.76 6.77 -6.56
CA ARG A 17 5.90 7.67 -6.55
C ARG A 17 6.61 7.62 -7.90
N GLN A 18 7.08 8.79 -8.33
CA GLN A 18 7.90 8.91 -9.52
C GLN A 18 9.38 8.87 -9.12
N ILE A 19 10.09 7.87 -9.62
CA ILE A 19 11.55 7.77 -9.50
C ILE A 19 12.14 8.40 -10.75
N HIS A 20 13.05 9.35 -10.56
CA HIS A 20 13.84 9.94 -11.63
C HIS A 20 15.31 9.65 -11.34
N SER A 21 15.99 8.97 -12.26
CA SER A 21 17.41 8.66 -12.16
C SER A 21 18.09 8.85 -13.51
N ASP A 22 19.43 8.93 -13.49
CA ASP A 22 20.23 9.03 -14.72
C ASP A 22 20.07 7.80 -15.63
N ALA A 23 19.65 6.65 -15.07
CA ALA A 23 19.38 5.41 -15.80
C ALA A 23 17.93 5.35 -16.36
N GLY A 24 17.10 6.36 -16.10
CA GLY A 24 15.70 6.41 -16.53
C GLY A 24 14.73 6.73 -15.38
N GLY A 25 13.47 6.96 -15.76
CA GLY A 25 12.37 7.19 -14.82
C GLY A 25 11.46 5.97 -14.66
N ALA A 26 10.85 5.82 -13.49
CA ALA A 26 9.87 4.77 -13.22
C ALA A 26 8.74 5.28 -12.32
N THR A 27 7.51 4.87 -12.62
CA THR A 27 6.37 5.01 -11.72
C THR A 27 6.27 3.75 -10.86
N VAL A 28 6.41 3.89 -9.56
CA VAL A 28 6.24 2.78 -8.61
C VAL A 28 4.91 2.95 -7.89
N PHE A 29 4.02 1.97 -8.01
CA PHE A 29 2.77 1.93 -7.26
C PHE A 29 3.03 1.34 -5.88
N CYS A 30 2.35 1.87 -4.86
CA CYS A 30 2.52 1.45 -3.48
C CYS A 30 1.23 1.57 -2.67
N VAL A 31 1.22 0.94 -1.50
CA VAL A 31 0.19 1.10 -0.48
C VAL A 31 0.81 1.77 0.74
N VAL A 32 0.24 2.90 1.16
CA VAL A 32 0.62 3.62 2.37
C VAL A 32 -0.30 3.16 3.50
N LEU A 33 0.29 2.62 4.56
CA LEU A 33 -0.40 2.14 5.74
C LEU A 33 -0.52 3.25 6.79
N ALA A 34 -1.50 3.13 7.68
CA ALA A 34 -1.80 4.13 8.71
C ALA A 34 -0.68 4.31 9.75
N ASP A 35 0.20 3.33 9.90
CA ASP A 35 1.38 3.35 10.76
C ASP A 35 2.62 3.95 10.07
N GLY A 36 2.46 4.45 8.83
CA GLY A 36 3.52 5.12 8.08
C GLY A 36 4.41 4.17 7.28
N PHE A 37 4.13 2.85 7.26
CA PHE A 37 4.82 1.94 6.36
C PHE A 37 4.32 2.09 4.91
N ILE A 38 5.25 1.90 3.96
CA ILE A 38 4.97 1.91 2.54
C ILE A 38 5.30 0.54 1.97
N VAL A 39 4.31 -0.11 1.35
CA VAL A 39 4.48 -1.39 0.67
C VAL A 39 4.54 -1.15 -0.83
N GLU A 40 5.69 -1.39 -1.44
CA GLU A 40 5.84 -1.24 -2.89
C GLU A 40 5.22 -2.42 -3.64
N CYS A 41 4.43 -2.10 -4.67
CA CYS A 41 3.73 -3.07 -5.51
C CYS A 41 4.36 -3.19 -6.91
N GLY A 42 5.49 -2.53 -7.14
CA GLY A 42 6.28 -2.59 -8.38
C GLY A 42 6.00 -1.44 -9.36
N SER A 43 6.57 -1.57 -10.57
CA SER A 43 6.49 -0.59 -11.65
C SER A 43 6.11 -1.19 -13.02
N ASP A 44 5.69 -2.45 -13.06
CA ASP A 44 5.15 -3.10 -14.27
C ASP A 44 3.67 -2.77 -14.52
N GLY A 45 3.12 -3.23 -15.64
CA GLY A 45 1.73 -2.96 -16.06
C GLY A 45 0.62 -3.55 -15.17
N TYR A 46 0.96 -4.35 -14.16
CA TYR A 46 0.01 -4.88 -13.17
C TYR A 46 0.15 -4.22 -11.78
N SER A 47 1.12 -3.31 -11.61
CA SER A 47 1.48 -2.76 -10.30
C SER A 47 0.35 -1.96 -9.65
N GLU A 48 -0.40 -1.20 -10.44
CA GLU A 48 -1.58 -0.48 -9.98
C GLU A 48 -2.64 -1.44 -9.44
N LYS A 49 -3.00 -2.46 -10.23
CA LYS A 49 -3.98 -3.47 -9.83
C LYS A 49 -3.55 -4.21 -8.55
N ARG A 50 -2.26 -4.52 -8.42
CA ARG A 50 -1.72 -5.14 -7.19
C ARG A 50 -1.87 -4.22 -5.98
N ALA A 51 -1.55 -2.94 -6.13
CA ALA A 51 -1.69 -1.96 -5.05
C ALA A 51 -3.16 -1.81 -4.63
N SER A 52 -4.08 -1.72 -5.59
CA SER A 52 -5.53 -1.64 -5.31
C SER A 52 -6.04 -2.87 -4.58
N LEU A 53 -5.73 -4.08 -5.06
CA LEU A 53 -6.15 -5.32 -4.40
C LEU A 53 -5.57 -5.46 -3.00
N LEU A 54 -4.33 -5.03 -2.78
CA LEU A 54 -3.70 -5.04 -1.47
C LEU A 54 -4.38 -4.05 -0.51
N ALA A 55 -4.64 -2.81 -0.96
CA ALA A 55 -5.33 -1.82 -0.14
C ALA A 55 -6.75 -2.27 0.21
N GLU A 56 -7.48 -2.84 -0.75
CA GLU A 56 -8.81 -3.45 -0.51
C GLU A 56 -8.72 -4.60 0.51
N ALA A 57 -7.73 -5.48 0.38
CA ALA A 57 -7.55 -6.60 1.30
C ALA A 57 -7.24 -6.12 2.73
N VAL A 58 -6.38 -5.11 2.89
CA VAL A 58 -6.04 -4.53 4.19
C VAL A 58 -7.23 -3.78 4.79
N ASN A 59 -7.95 -3.00 4.00
CA ASN A 59 -9.11 -2.25 4.49
C ASN A 59 -10.33 -3.16 4.79
N GLY A 60 -10.49 -4.26 4.05
CA GLY A 60 -11.56 -5.24 4.23
C GLY A 60 -11.26 -6.35 5.23
N SER A 61 -10.04 -6.38 5.78
CA SER A 61 -9.60 -7.38 6.75
C SER A 61 -9.12 -6.67 8.00
N GLY A 62 -9.77 -6.93 9.14
CA GLY A 62 -9.21 -6.46 10.40
C GLY A 62 -7.90 -7.20 10.73
N PRO A 63 -7.13 -6.68 11.71
CA PRO A 63 -5.82 -7.22 12.08
C PRO A 63 -5.86 -8.71 12.45
N GLU A 64 -7.03 -9.23 12.84
CA GLU A 64 -7.25 -10.65 13.13
C GLU A 64 -6.92 -11.60 11.99
N LYS A 65 -7.02 -11.15 10.72
CA LYS A 65 -6.67 -11.99 9.56
C LYS A 65 -5.18 -12.02 9.24
N PHE A 66 -4.41 -11.09 9.81
CA PHE A 66 -2.96 -10.99 9.65
C PHE A 66 -2.18 -11.56 10.84
N LEU A 67 -2.87 -12.03 11.89
CA LEU A 67 -2.30 -12.85 12.95
C LEU A 67 -1.95 -14.24 12.39
N MET A 68 -0.94 -14.31 11.52
CA MET A 68 -0.33 -15.59 11.18
C MET A 68 0.15 -16.24 12.47
N ALA A 69 -0.23 -17.51 12.64
CA ALA A 69 0.08 -18.32 13.81
C ALA A 69 1.54 -18.15 14.22
N ARG A 70 1.77 -17.45 15.34
CA ARG A 70 2.97 -17.65 16.14
C ARG A 70 2.93 -19.11 16.57
N LYS A 71 3.55 -20.01 15.80
CA LYS A 71 3.95 -21.30 16.36
C LYS A 71 4.96 -20.97 17.45
N SER A 72 4.52 -21.09 18.69
CA SER A 72 5.40 -21.17 19.85
C SER A 72 6.47 -22.21 19.51
N ALA A 73 7.71 -21.76 19.41
CA ALA A 73 8.88 -22.63 19.42
C ALA A 73 9.09 -23.16 20.85
#